data_AF-A0A167EC33-F1
#
_entry.id   AF-A0A167EC33-F1
#
_cell.length_a   1.000
_cell.length_b   1.000
_cell.length_c   1.000
_cell.angle_alpha   90.00
_cell.angle_beta   90.00
_cell.angle_gamma   90.00
#
_symmetry.space_group_name_H-M   'P 1'
#
loop_
_entity.id
_entity.type
_entity.pdbx_description
1 polymer ?
#
loop_
_entity_poly.entity_id
_entity_poly.type
_entity_poly.pdbx_seq_one_letter_code
_entity_poly.pdbx_strand_id
1 'polypeptide(L)'
;MSLARSLLLRSGNAATTTAGLISVSSRPLLQLINPPQPRYGSKKKRDEKKAAKSDGAPSKADAKQLAHQREKVLLRLRQKREETKKATKLRVEAKNASKSSNFMDIETALRYLRAAEVGRSAHATTISLTMRIVAEKGAVPVNTKCRLPKPLDEERIAVFTNSSELAAEARRAGAVLVGGDDIIDQVKQGIINFDKAYATPDIVSRLNQVARILGPKGLMPNAKRGTVTHDIYNALVQASGEMTFKQEGTMLSLPVGRASFTDLEIVSNIVTVTDAIRKFMTDSSAHNKKAYIGKTVITSTTGPSIVVEV
;
A
#
# COMPACT_ATOMS: atom_id res chain seq x y z
N MET A 1 53.05 18.08 -48.46
CA MET A 1 52.70 19.13 -47.48
C MET A 1 52.63 18.46 -46.11
N SER A 2 53.75 18.47 -45.37
CA SER A 2 54.05 19.48 -44.33
C SER A 2 53.20 19.19 -43.07
N LEU A 3 53.67 18.91 -41.86
CA LEU A 3 54.96 18.92 -41.13
C LEU A 3 54.61 18.16 -39.81
N ALA A 4 55.20 17.05 -39.40
CA ALA A 4 56.47 16.87 -38.67
C ALA A 4 56.88 18.00 -37.68
N ARG A 5 57.17 17.60 -36.42
CA ARG A 5 57.80 18.29 -35.25
C ARG A 5 56.81 18.61 -34.12
N SER A 6 57.07 18.32 -32.84
CA SER A 6 58.32 18.10 -32.08
C SER A 6 57.98 17.31 -30.79
N LEU A 7 58.66 16.21 -30.40
CA LEU A 7 59.96 16.17 -29.70
C LEU A 7 60.01 17.22 -28.56
N LEU A 8 60.33 16.95 -27.29
CA LEU A 8 61.11 15.89 -26.63
C LEU A 8 61.15 16.21 -25.12
N LEU A 9 61.51 15.19 -24.31
CA LEU A 9 62.35 15.27 -23.10
C LEU A 9 61.69 15.89 -21.85
N ARG A 10 61.95 15.48 -20.60
CA ARG A 10 62.81 14.48 -19.95
C ARG A 10 62.52 14.60 -18.44
N SER A 11 62.85 13.57 -17.64
CA SER A 11 63.30 13.61 -16.22
C SER A 11 62.43 14.38 -15.19
N GLY A 12 62.03 13.82 -14.06
CA GLY A 12 62.86 13.10 -13.09
C GLY A 12 62.95 13.94 -11.79
N ASN A 13 62.62 13.30 -10.67
CA ASN A 13 63.01 13.60 -9.27
C ASN A 13 62.41 14.78 -8.47
N ALA A 14 61.71 14.38 -7.40
CA ALA A 14 61.95 14.67 -5.98
C ALA A 14 61.93 16.11 -5.45
N ALA A 15 60.96 16.41 -4.57
CA ALA A 15 61.15 16.95 -3.21
C ALA A 15 59.78 17.02 -2.48
N THR A 16 59.52 16.21 -1.46
CA THR A 16 59.62 16.55 -0.02
C THR A 16 58.62 17.60 0.46
N THR A 17 57.64 17.22 1.30
CA THR A 17 57.25 17.91 2.56
C THR A 17 56.18 17.08 3.32
N THR A 18 56.64 16.47 4.42
CA THR A 18 55.98 16.11 5.70
C THR A 18 54.45 16.22 5.87
N ALA A 19 53.81 15.15 6.40
CA ALA A 19 53.29 15.09 7.79
C ALA A 19 52.25 13.95 8.00
N GLY A 20 52.41 13.19 9.10
CA GLY A 20 51.25 12.69 9.87
C GLY A 20 50.77 11.25 9.64
N LEU A 21 51.48 10.28 10.21
CA LEU A 21 50.96 8.96 10.57
C LEU A 21 49.82 9.09 11.60
N ILE A 22 48.61 8.60 11.30
CA ILE A 22 47.68 8.14 12.35
C ILE A 22 47.03 6.83 11.91
N SER A 23 47.34 5.78 12.66
CA SER A 23 46.83 4.41 12.55
C SER A 23 45.32 4.33 12.83
N VAL A 24 44.56 3.77 11.91
CA VAL A 24 43.16 3.38 12.16
C VAL A 24 43.19 1.98 12.81
N SER A 25 43.23 1.95 14.15
CA SER A 25 43.04 0.70 14.90
C SER A 25 41.54 0.41 15.05
N SER A 26 41.20 -0.81 14.66
CA SER A 26 40.02 -1.59 15.00
C SER A 26 39.57 -1.40 16.46
N ARG A 27 38.33 -0.95 16.67
CA ARG A 27 37.62 -1.07 17.95
C ARG A 27 36.36 -1.92 17.80
N PRO A 28 36.07 -2.83 18.76
CA PRO A 28 35.06 -3.86 18.62
C PRO A 28 33.63 -3.37 18.91
N LEU A 29 32.69 -4.04 18.25
CA LEU A 29 31.22 -4.00 18.36
C LEU A 29 30.70 -4.41 19.74
N LEU A 30 31.02 -3.68 20.82
CA LEU A 30 30.55 -4.00 22.17
C LEU A 30 30.16 -2.78 23.04
N GLN A 31 29.74 -1.66 22.42
CA GLN A 31 29.31 -0.46 23.15
C GLN A 31 27.83 -0.08 23.02
N LEU A 32 26.97 -0.97 22.51
CA LEU A 32 25.52 -0.73 22.40
C LEU A 32 24.67 -1.36 23.51
N ILE A 33 25.28 -1.94 24.55
CA ILE A 33 24.55 -2.68 25.61
C ILE A 33 24.29 -1.85 26.88
N ASN A 34 24.88 -0.68 27.07
CA ASN A 34 24.57 0.16 28.24
C ASN A 34 24.31 1.61 27.83
N PRO A 35 23.13 2.20 28.11
CA PRO A 35 22.92 3.62 27.91
C PRO A 35 23.88 4.41 28.80
N PRO A 36 24.42 5.56 28.32
CA PRO A 36 25.38 6.33 29.08
C PRO A 36 24.78 6.83 30.39
N GLN A 37 25.41 6.48 31.50
CA GLN A 37 25.11 7.05 32.81
C GLN A 37 25.43 8.56 32.77
N PRO A 38 24.54 9.45 33.25
CA PRO A 38 24.83 10.87 33.28
C PRO A 38 26.01 11.13 34.22
N ARG A 39 27.11 11.67 33.68
CA ARG A 39 28.26 12.15 34.47
C ARG A 39 27.83 13.38 35.26
N TYR A 40 27.48 13.20 36.53
CA TYR A 40 27.32 14.30 37.46
C TYR A 40 28.69 14.91 37.78
N GLY A 41 29.00 16.02 37.11
CA GLY A 41 30.15 16.86 37.42
C GLY A 41 29.99 17.51 38.80
N SER A 42 31.02 17.36 39.63
CA SER A 42 31.14 17.81 41.02
C SER A 42 31.22 19.34 41.22
N LYS A 43 30.73 20.15 40.27
CA LYS A 43 30.65 21.61 40.39
C LYS A 43 29.24 22.16 40.70
N LYS A 44 28.19 21.32 40.68
CA LYS A 44 26.82 21.74 41.09
C LYS A 44 26.53 21.63 42.60
N LYS A 45 27.46 21.11 43.40
CA LYS A 45 27.24 20.89 44.85
C LYS A 45 27.27 22.15 45.72
N ARG A 46 27.72 23.30 45.21
CA ARG A 46 27.69 24.58 45.94
C ARG A 46 26.44 25.40 45.63
N ASP A 47 25.93 25.34 44.41
CA ASP A 47 24.70 26.06 44.03
C ASP A 47 23.42 25.28 44.40
N GLU A 48 23.46 23.95 44.41
CA GLU A 48 22.34 23.13 44.93
C GLU A 48 22.18 23.26 46.46
N LYS A 49 23.24 23.60 47.20
CA LYS A 49 23.17 23.81 48.66
C LYS A 49 22.56 25.17 49.06
N LYS A 50 22.48 26.15 48.15
CA LYS A 50 21.80 27.43 48.40
C LYS A 50 20.35 27.44 47.90
N ALA A 51 19.99 26.62 46.91
CA ALA A 51 18.59 26.41 46.52
C ALA A 51 17.83 25.46 47.47
N ALA A 52 18.51 24.57 48.18
CA ALA A 52 17.89 23.61 49.11
C ALA A 52 17.47 24.19 50.48
N LYS A 53 17.51 25.52 50.67
CA LYS A 53 17.19 26.17 51.95
C LYS A 53 16.00 27.14 51.90
N SER A 54 15.27 27.17 50.80
CA SER A 54 14.04 27.95 50.65
C SER A 54 13.07 27.24 49.70
N ASP A 55 12.60 26.06 50.09
CA ASP A 55 11.36 25.48 49.56
C ASP A 55 10.80 24.59 50.66
N GLY A 56 9.64 24.96 51.18
CA GLY A 56 8.91 24.14 52.16
C GLY A 56 8.70 22.73 51.62
N ALA A 57 8.73 21.74 52.51
CA ALA A 57 8.38 20.37 52.16
C ALA A 57 7.07 20.39 51.34
N PRO A 58 7.01 19.77 50.15
CA PRO A 58 5.82 19.79 49.33
C PRO A 58 4.66 19.28 50.18
N SER A 59 3.52 19.97 50.12
CA SER A 59 2.36 19.54 50.89
C SER A 59 2.07 18.06 50.56
N LYS A 60 1.57 17.29 51.55
CA LYS A 60 1.27 15.86 51.33
C LYS A 60 0.32 15.64 50.13
N ALA A 61 -0.43 16.66 49.72
CA ALA A 61 -1.27 16.65 48.52
C ALA A 61 -0.46 16.78 47.22
N ASP A 62 0.51 17.71 47.14
CA ASP A 62 1.34 17.91 45.94
C ASP A 62 2.26 16.71 45.68
N ALA A 63 2.80 16.10 46.74
CA ALA A 63 3.59 14.88 46.63
C ALA A 63 2.76 13.69 46.10
N LYS A 64 1.49 13.59 46.51
CA LYS A 64 0.55 12.58 45.98
C LYS A 64 0.18 12.84 44.53
N GLN A 65 -0.06 14.09 44.15
CA GLN A 65 -0.34 14.47 42.76
C GLN A 65 0.85 14.19 41.84
N LEU A 66 2.07 14.53 42.27
CA LEU A 66 3.30 14.25 41.52
C LEU A 66 3.55 12.74 41.39
N ALA A 67 3.29 11.96 42.44
CA ALA A 67 3.38 10.49 42.40
C ALA A 67 2.38 9.90 41.39
N HIS A 68 1.13 10.39 41.41
CA HIS A 68 0.11 9.95 40.46
C HIS A 68 0.43 10.34 39.01
N GLN A 69 1.03 11.51 38.79
CA GLN A 69 1.52 11.91 37.47
C GLN A 69 2.68 11.01 36.99
N ARG A 70 3.63 10.69 37.86
CA ARG A 70 4.75 9.76 37.57
C ARG A 70 4.25 8.35 37.26
N GLU A 71 3.27 7.87 38.01
CA GLU A 71 2.65 6.55 37.78
C GLU A 71 1.95 6.49 36.41
N LYS A 72 1.18 7.53 36.05
CA LYS A 72 0.56 7.66 34.72
C LYS A 72 1.61 7.67 33.60
N VAL A 73 2.74 8.37 33.79
CA VAL A 73 3.84 8.40 32.82
C VAL A 73 4.50 7.02 32.70
N LEU A 74 4.76 6.34 33.82
CA LEU A 74 5.33 4.99 33.82
C LEU A 74 4.41 3.97 33.14
N LEU A 75 3.11 4.08 33.35
CA LEU A 75 2.12 3.22 32.71
C LEU A 75 2.09 3.44 31.19
N ARG A 76 2.13 4.70 30.73
CA ARG A 76 2.27 5.03 29.30
C ARG A 76 3.58 4.50 28.71
N LEU A 77 4.70 4.58 29.44
CA LEU A 77 5.99 4.06 28.99
C LEU A 77 6.00 2.52 28.91
N ARG A 78 5.36 1.83 29.86
CA ARG A 78 5.18 0.36 29.82
C ARG A 78 4.33 -0.05 28.63
N GLN A 79 3.18 0.61 28.42
CA GLN A 79 2.34 0.38 27.25
C GLN A 79 3.11 0.59 25.95
N LYS A 80 3.85 1.69 25.82
CA LYS A 80 4.67 1.96 24.64
C LYS A 80 5.75 0.90 24.42
N ARG A 81 6.40 0.40 25.48
CA ARG A 81 7.40 -0.69 25.40
C ARG A 81 6.77 -2.03 25.02
N GLU A 82 5.57 -2.33 25.50
CA GLU A 82 4.85 -3.54 25.10
C GLU A 82 4.39 -3.46 23.64
N GLU A 83 3.90 -2.29 23.21
CA GLU A 83 3.53 -2.03 21.83
C GLU A 83 4.73 -2.18 20.88
N THR A 84 5.89 -1.63 21.23
CA THR A 84 7.10 -1.78 20.40
C THR A 84 7.62 -3.22 20.40
N LYS A 85 7.55 -3.95 21.52
CA LYS A 85 7.87 -5.39 21.58
C LYS A 85 6.91 -6.22 20.74
N LYS A 86 5.61 -5.92 20.75
CA LYS A 86 4.61 -6.58 19.91
C LYS A 86 4.85 -6.28 18.42
N ALA A 87 5.07 -5.02 18.07
CA ALA A 87 5.36 -4.61 16.69
C ALA A 87 6.65 -5.24 16.14
N THR A 88 7.71 -5.31 16.95
CA THR A 88 8.97 -5.96 16.56
C THR A 88 8.81 -7.47 16.40
N LYS A 89 8.06 -8.14 17.29
CA LYS A 89 7.73 -9.57 17.15
C LYS A 89 6.94 -9.83 15.86
N LEU A 90 5.90 -9.04 15.60
CA LEU A 90 5.09 -9.17 14.38
C LEU A 90 5.90 -8.88 13.11
N ARG A 91 6.88 -7.96 13.16
CA ARG A 91 7.82 -7.71 12.05
C ARG A 91 8.75 -8.90 11.77
N VAL A 92 9.20 -9.59 12.82
CA VAL A 92 10.00 -10.81 12.67
C VAL A 92 9.14 -11.95 12.13
N GLU A 93 7.89 -12.07 12.59
CA GLU A 93 6.92 -13.04 12.05
C GLU A 93 6.58 -12.77 10.58
N ALA A 94 6.43 -11.50 10.19
CA ALA A 94 6.21 -11.07 8.81
C ALA A 94 7.35 -11.51 7.86
N LYS A 95 8.60 -11.47 8.33
CA LYS A 95 9.77 -11.88 7.54
C LYS A 95 9.96 -13.40 7.43
N ASN A 96 9.32 -14.19 8.28
CA ASN A 96 9.55 -15.63 8.38
C ASN A 96 8.64 -16.46 7.44
N ALA A 97 8.15 -15.91 6.33
CA ALA A 97 7.26 -16.62 5.40
C ALA A 97 7.86 -17.96 4.91
N SER A 98 9.18 -17.97 4.66
CA SER A 98 9.96 -19.14 4.22
C SER A 98 10.04 -20.29 5.24
N LYS A 99 9.73 -20.04 6.52
CA LYS A 99 9.73 -21.07 7.57
C LYS A 99 8.40 -21.79 7.73
N SER A 100 7.38 -21.40 6.96
CA SER A 100 6.07 -22.04 7.04
C SER A 100 6.06 -23.35 6.26
N SER A 101 5.35 -24.36 6.80
CA SER A 101 5.26 -25.70 6.19
C SER A 101 4.65 -25.71 4.78
N ASN A 102 3.89 -24.68 4.43
CA ASN A 102 3.17 -24.56 3.14
C ASN A 102 3.76 -23.46 2.27
N PHE A 103 5.05 -23.15 2.44
CA PHE A 103 5.76 -22.19 1.61
C PHE A 103 6.08 -22.79 0.24
N MET A 104 5.71 -22.09 -0.83
CA MET A 104 6.02 -22.49 -2.21
C MET A 104 6.27 -21.25 -3.07
N ASP A 105 7.04 -21.42 -4.14
CA ASP A 105 7.18 -20.40 -5.19
C ASP A 105 5.83 -20.16 -5.88
N ILE A 106 5.62 -18.93 -6.36
CA ILE A 106 4.33 -18.52 -6.96
C ILE A 106 3.94 -19.45 -8.12
N GLU A 107 4.87 -19.77 -9.02
CA GLU A 107 4.61 -20.66 -10.17
C GLU A 107 4.19 -22.06 -9.72
N THR A 108 4.91 -22.63 -8.76
CA THR A 108 4.59 -23.94 -8.18
C THR A 108 3.24 -23.91 -7.47
N ALA A 109 2.95 -22.85 -6.72
CA ALA A 109 1.67 -22.66 -6.05
C ALA A 109 0.50 -22.60 -7.05
N LEU A 110 0.65 -21.85 -8.15
CA LEU A 110 -0.38 -21.76 -9.20
C LEU A 110 -0.67 -23.13 -9.82
N ARG A 111 0.35 -23.96 -10.06
CA ARG A 111 0.17 -25.32 -10.55
C ARG A 111 -0.66 -26.19 -9.61
N TYR A 112 -0.37 -26.14 -8.30
CA TYR A 112 -1.16 -26.88 -7.30
C TYR A 112 -2.58 -26.35 -7.17
N LEU A 113 -2.77 -25.03 -7.22
CA LEU A 113 -4.10 -24.42 -7.18
C LEU A 113 -4.95 -24.82 -8.38
N ARG A 114 -4.40 -24.80 -9.61
CA ARG A 114 -5.13 -25.28 -10.80
C ARG A 114 -5.45 -26.77 -10.72
N ALA A 115 -4.53 -27.58 -10.19
CA ALA A 115 -4.77 -29.02 -9.98
C ALA A 115 -5.88 -29.28 -8.95
N ALA A 116 -5.99 -28.46 -7.90
CA ALA A 116 -7.05 -28.56 -6.90
C ALA A 116 -8.45 -28.18 -7.45
N GLU A 117 -8.49 -27.40 -8.52
CA GLU A 117 -9.72 -26.85 -9.11
C GLU A 117 -10.22 -27.64 -10.34
N VAL A 118 -9.65 -28.83 -10.59
CA VAL A 118 -10.06 -29.71 -11.69
C VAL A 118 -11.54 -30.07 -11.54
N GLY A 119 -12.28 -29.97 -12.65
CA GLY A 119 -13.73 -30.21 -12.70
C GLY A 119 -14.59 -28.95 -12.55
N ARG A 120 -13.98 -27.78 -12.30
CA ARG A 120 -14.67 -26.47 -12.33
C ARG A 120 -14.34 -25.69 -13.59
N SER A 121 -15.21 -24.73 -13.93
CA SER A 121 -14.94 -23.83 -15.05
C SER A 121 -13.77 -22.91 -14.72
N ALA A 122 -12.74 -22.94 -15.57
CA ALA A 122 -11.53 -22.12 -15.40
C ALA A 122 -11.83 -20.60 -15.39
N HIS A 123 -12.93 -20.18 -16.03
CA HIS A 123 -13.38 -18.79 -16.02
C HIS A 123 -14.12 -18.40 -14.73
N ALA A 124 -14.74 -19.37 -14.04
CA ALA A 124 -15.46 -19.13 -12.80
C ALA A 124 -14.53 -19.15 -11.58
N THR A 125 -13.51 -20.01 -11.59
CA THR A 125 -12.56 -20.14 -10.48
C THR A 125 -11.67 -18.90 -10.39
N THR A 126 -11.69 -18.26 -9.22
CA THR A 126 -10.89 -17.07 -8.91
C THR A 126 -9.69 -17.44 -8.05
N ILE A 127 -8.55 -16.88 -8.38
CA ILE A 127 -7.32 -16.94 -7.59
C ILE A 127 -7.21 -15.61 -6.82
N SER A 128 -7.13 -15.72 -5.50
CA SER A 128 -7.13 -14.60 -4.56
C SER A 128 -5.85 -14.56 -3.76
N LEU A 129 -5.32 -13.34 -3.59
CA LEU A 129 -4.18 -13.02 -2.76
C LEU A 129 -4.68 -12.42 -1.44
N THR A 130 -4.34 -13.06 -0.33
CA THR A 130 -4.61 -12.54 1.00
C THR A 130 -3.30 -12.16 1.68
N MET A 131 -3.17 -10.88 1.99
CA MET A 131 -1.99 -10.31 2.62
C MET A 131 -2.34 -9.88 4.05
N ARG A 132 -1.57 -10.33 5.02
CA ARG A 132 -1.70 -9.82 6.38
C ARG A 132 -1.00 -8.47 6.50
N ILE A 133 -1.71 -7.44 6.92
CA ILE A 133 -1.13 -6.10 7.15
C ILE A 133 -0.86 -5.95 8.64
N VAL A 134 0.42 -5.85 8.99
CA VAL A 134 0.88 -5.58 10.35
C VAL A 134 1.10 -4.08 10.46
N ALA A 135 0.14 -3.41 11.09
CA ALA A 135 0.20 -1.97 11.29
C ALA A 135 0.29 -1.61 12.78
N GLU A 136 0.98 -0.51 13.08
CA GLU A 136 0.98 0.07 14.42
C GLU A 136 -0.40 0.66 14.79
N LYS A 137 -0.65 0.80 16.10
CA LYS A 137 -1.96 1.25 16.59
C LYS A 137 -2.30 2.65 16.05
N GLY A 138 -3.43 2.75 15.37
CA GLY A 138 -3.92 3.99 14.75
C GLY A 138 -3.13 4.40 13.50
N ALA A 139 -2.55 3.43 12.78
CA ALA A 139 -2.21 3.58 11.37
C ALA A 139 -3.50 3.60 10.52
N VAL A 140 -3.45 4.29 9.38
CA VAL A 140 -4.57 4.36 8.44
C VAL A 140 -4.72 2.99 7.76
N PRO A 141 -5.93 2.40 7.73
CA PRO A 141 -6.15 1.14 7.02
C PRO A 141 -5.97 1.34 5.51
N VAL A 142 -5.47 0.31 4.82
CA VAL A 142 -5.27 0.39 3.37
C VAL A 142 -6.60 0.55 2.65
N ASN A 143 -6.73 1.64 1.89
CA ASN A 143 -7.86 1.89 1.00
C ASN A 143 -7.31 2.58 -0.25
N THR A 144 -7.16 1.81 -1.33
CA THR A 144 -6.53 2.29 -2.55
C THR A 144 -7.14 1.63 -3.76
N LYS A 145 -6.89 2.26 -4.91
CA LYS A 145 -7.26 1.75 -6.21
C LYS A 145 -6.00 1.43 -6.99
N CYS A 146 -6.05 0.36 -7.78
CA CYS A 146 -4.95 -0.04 -8.64
C CYS A 146 -5.52 -0.53 -9.97
N ARG A 147 -4.83 -0.22 -11.07
CA ARG A 147 -5.17 -0.74 -12.38
C ARG A 147 -4.41 -2.03 -12.62
N LEU A 148 -5.13 -3.13 -12.87
CA LEU A 148 -4.53 -4.40 -13.22
C LEU A 148 -4.12 -4.40 -14.71
N PRO A 149 -2.92 -4.89 -15.05
CA PRO A 149 -2.52 -5.12 -16.44
C PRO A 149 -3.48 -6.04 -17.19
N LYS A 150 -3.90 -7.14 -16.54
CA LYS A 150 -4.95 -8.02 -17.03
C LYS A 150 -6.19 -7.92 -16.13
N PRO A 151 -7.32 -7.36 -16.61
CA PRO A 151 -8.55 -7.31 -15.83
C PRO A 151 -9.08 -8.72 -15.59
N LEU A 152 -9.77 -8.94 -14.46
CA LEU A 152 -10.32 -10.25 -14.10
C LEU A 152 -11.46 -10.66 -15.03
N ASP A 153 -12.38 -9.73 -15.26
CA ASP A 153 -13.56 -9.91 -16.09
C ASP A 153 -13.59 -8.82 -17.17
N GLU A 154 -14.17 -9.15 -18.31
CA GLU A 154 -14.44 -8.18 -19.37
C GLU A 154 -15.61 -7.29 -18.94
N GLU A 155 -15.30 -6.10 -18.46
CA GLU A 155 -16.31 -5.16 -17.98
C GLU A 155 -17.13 -4.61 -19.14
N ARG A 156 -18.44 -4.80 -19.10
CA ARG A 156 -19.35 -4.19 -20.07
C ARG A 156 -19.63 -2.76 -19.66
N ILE A 157 -19.08 -1.81 -20.40
CA ILE A 157 -19.23 -0.39 -20.09
C ILE A 157 -20.36 0.23 -20.92
N ALA A 158 -21.27 0.92 -20.24
CA ALA A 158 -22.30 1.75 -20.85
C ALA A 158 -21.98 3.24 -20.67
N VAL A 159 -22.19 4.03 -21.73
CA VAL A 159 -22.01 5.48 -21.71
C VAL A 159 -23.33 6.15 -22.08
N PHE A 160 -23.83 6.98 -21.16
CA PHE A 160 -25.00 7.82 -21.34
C PHE A 160 -24.57 9.20 -21.85
N THR A 161 -24.94 9.52 -23.08
CA THR A 161 -24.64 10.84 -23.66
C THR A 161 -25.66 11.20 -24.74
N ASN A 162 -26.01 12.48 -24.82
CA ASN A 162 -26.81 13.04 -25.90
C ASN A 162 -25.94 13.59 -27.04
N SER A 163 -24.63 13.75 -26.82
CA SER A 163 -23.72 14.29 -27.83
C SER A 163 -23.18 13.17 -28.73
N SER A 164 -23.39 13.32 -30.04
CA SER A 164 -22.92 12.34 -31.04
C SER A 164 -21.40 12.24 -31.10
N GLU A 165 -20.67 13.32 -30.79
CA GLU A 165 -19.19 13.34 -30.83
C GLU A 165 -18.62 12.50 -29.69
N LEU A 166 -19.07 12.76 -28.46
CA LEU A 166 -18.70 12.00 -27.27
C LEU A 166 -19.15 10.53 -27.37
N ALA A 167 -20.25 10.26 -28.08
CA ALA A 167 -20.68 8.90 -28.36
C ALA A 167 -19.69 8.15 -29.26
N ALA A 168 -19.13 8.82 -30.28
CA ALA A 168 -18.13 8.20 -31.15
C ALA A 168 -16.81 7.93 -30.39
N GLU A 169 -16.39 8.85 -29.53
CA GLU A 169 -15.22 8.66 -28.66
C GLU A 169 -15.39 7.49 -27.69
N ALA A 170 -16.56 7.39 -27.05
CA ALA A 170 -16.89 6.29 -26.16
C ALA A 170 -16.80 4.92 -26.86
N ARG A 171 -17.30 4.83 -28.10
CA ARG A 171 -17.20 3.59 -28.90
C ARG A 171 -15.75 3.25 -29.24
N ARG A 172 -14.91 4.26 -29.55
CA ARG A 172 -13.46 4.06 -29.79
C ARG A 172 -12.73 3.58 -28.53
N ALA A 173 -13.15 4.03 -27.35
CA ALA A 173 -12.60 3.60 -26.07
C ALA A 173 -13.07 2.20 -25.63
N GLY A 174 -13.94 1.54 -26.41
CA GLY A 174 -14.41 0.17 -26.14
C GLY A 174 -15.70 0.08 -25.32
N ALA A 175 -16.51 1.15 -25.26
CA ALA A 175 -17.84 1.07 -24.67
C ALA A 175 -18.77 0.17 -25.51
N VAL A 176 -19.41 -0.80 -24.85
CA VAL A 176 -20.31 -1.77 -25.49
C VAL A 176 -21.65 -1.12 -25.85
N LEU A 177 -22.16 -0.27 -24.96
CA LEU A 177 -23.44 0.41 -25.13
C LEU A 177 -23.23 1.93 -25.04
N VAL A 178 -23.67 2.66 -26.05
CA VAL A 178 -23.54 4.12 -26.10
C VAL A 178 -24.82 4.72 -26.66
N GLY A 179 -25.45 5.62 -25.90
CA GLY A 179 -26.73 6.23 -26.28
C GLY A 179 -27.29 7.15 -25.20
N GLY A 180 -28.39 7.82 -25.52
CA GLY A 180 -29.09 8.75 -24.64
C GLY A 180 -30.36 8.14 -24.08
N ASP A 181 -31.51 8.63 -24.54
CA ASP A 181 -32.83 8.23 -24.07
C ASP A 181 -33.16 6.75 -24.36
N ASP A 182 -32.71 6.22 -25.49
CA ASP A 182 -33.00 4.83 -25.90
C ASP A 182 -32.53 3.79 -24.87
N ILE A 183 -31.31 3.98 -24.34
CA ILE A 183 -30.74 3.10 -23.32
C ILE A 183 -31.44 3.32 -21.97
N ILE A 184 -31.81 4.56 -21.66
CA ILE A 184 -32.55 4.88 -20.43
C ILE A 184 -33.90 4.13 -20.45
N ASP A 185 -34.59 4.09 -21.58
CA ASP A 185 -35.86 3.37 -21.70
C ASP A 185 -35.70 1.85 -21.63
N GLN A 186 -34.63 1.27 -22.18
CA GLN A 186 -34.28 -0.14 -21.97
C GLN A 186 -34.02 -0.47 -20.49
N VAL A 187 -33.34 0.43 -19.78
CA VAL A 187 -33.08 0.28 -18.34
C VAL A 187 -34.38 0.38 -17.55
N LYS A 188 -35.33 1.24 -17.94
CA LYS A 188 -36.68 1.29 -17.33
C LYS A 188 -37.44 -0.02 -17.51
N GLN A 189 -37.26 -0.70 -18.65
CA GLN A 189 -37.82 -2.03 -18.91
C GLN A 189 -37.12 -3.16 -18.14
N GLY A 190 -36.05 -2.86 -17.40
CA GLY A 190 -35.32 -3.83 -16.58
C GLY A 190 -34.20 -4.57 -17.32
N ILE A 191 -33.91 -4.20 -18.57
CA ILE A 191 -32.84 -4.79 -19.36
C ILE A 191 -31.53 -4.08 -18.99
N ILE A 192 -30.66 -4.76 -18.24
CA ILE A 192 -29.38 -4.22 -17.79
C ILE A 192 -28.27 -5.19 -18.21
N ASN A 193 -27.51 -4.80 -19.22
CA ASN A 193 -26.43 -5.59 -19.83
C ASN A 193 -25.05 -4.93 -19.65
N PHE A 194 -24.85 -4.17 -18.58
CA PHE A 194 -23.59 -3.47 -18.30
C PHE A 194 -23.23 -3.51 -16.82
N ASP A 195 -21.92 -3.46 -16.53
CA ASP A 195 -21.33 -3.55 -15.19
C ASP A 195 -20.82 -2.19 -14.68
N LYS A 196 -20.52 -1.27 -15.61
CA LYS A 196 -20.11 0.10 -15.30
C LYS A 196 -20.86 1.09 -16.19
N ALA A 197 -21.25 2.22 -15.61
CA ALA A 197 -21.94 3.30 -16.32
C ALA A 197 -21.20 4.63 -16.16
N TYR A 198 -21.05 5.34 -17.27
CA TYR A 198 -20.53 6.69 -17.34
C TYR A 198 -21.59 7.61 -17.95
N ALA A 199 -21.59 8.88 -17.56
CA ALA A 199 -22.55 9.85 -18.08
C ALA A 199 -21.90 11.21 -18.33
N THR A 200 -22.41 11.94 -19.32
CA THR A 200 -22.14 13.37 -19.44
C THR A 200 -23.05 14.17 -18.51
N PRO A 201 -22.63 15.34 -17.99
CA PRO A 201 -23.46 16.17 -17.12
C PRO A 201 -24.84 16.51 -17.71
N ASP A 202 -24.95 16.61 -19.03
CA ASP A 202 -26.18 17.00 -19.74
C ASP A 202 -27.33 16.01 -19.55
N ILE A 203 -27.02 14.71 -19.45
CA ILE A 203 -28.02 13.63 -19.37
C ILE A 203 -28.33 13.19 -17.93
N VAL A 204 -27.57 13.69 -16.93
CA VAL A 204 -27.74 13.33 -15.52
C VAL A 204 -29.14 13.64 -15.01
N SER A 205 -29.75 14.74 -15.48
CA SER A 205 -31.12 15.12 -15.12
C SER A 205 -32.16 14.05 -15.49
N ARG A 206 -31.97 13.37 -16.62
CA ARG A 206 -32.85 12.31 -17.12
C ARG A 206 -32.59 10.95 -16.45
N LEU A 207 -31.35 10.69 -16.04
CA LEU A 207 -30.97 9.47 -15.30
C LEU A 207 -31.68 9.34 -13.94
N ASN A 208 -32.22 10.43 -13.39
CA ASN A 208 -33.03 10.40 -12.16
C ASN A 208 -34.25 9.47 -12.27
N GLN A 209 -34.81 9.27 -13.47
CA GLN A 209 -35.96 8.39 -13.67
C GLN A 209 -35.61 6.90 -13.44
N VAL A 210 -34.38 6.50 -13.79
CA VAL A 210 -33.88 5.13 -13.60
C VAL A 210 -33.11 4.95 -12.29
N ALA A 211 -33.04 6.00 -11.46
CA ALA A 211 -32.28 5.97 -10.21
C ALA A 211 -32.74 4.93 -9.20
N ARG A 212 -34.04 4.64 -9.15
CA ARG A 212 -34.59 3.59 -8.29
C ARG A 212 -34.12 2.20 -8.69
N ILE A 213 -33.77 1.98 -9.96
CA ILE A 213 -33.33 0.69 -10.49
C ILE A 213 -31.80 0.56 -10.40
N LEU A 214 -31.07 1.58 -10.86
CA LEU A 214 -29.61 1.56 -10.90
C LEU A 214 -28.95 1.82 -9.53
N GLY A 215 -29.65 2.50 -8.61
CA GLY A 215 -29.15 2.84 -7.27
C GLY A 215 -28.79 1.61 -6.42
N PRO A 216 -29.73 0.68 -6.18
CA PRO A 216 -29.46 -0.53 -5.40
C PRO A 216 -28.36 -1.42 -6.00
N LYS A 217 -28.19 -1.39 -7.33
CA LYS A 217 -27.15 -2.15 -8.04
C LYS A 217 -25.78 -1.45 -8.04
N GLY A 218 -25.68 -0.21 -7.55
CA GLY A 218 -24.43 0.55 -7.53
C GLY A 218 -23.94 1.01 -8.92
N LEU A 219 -24.79 0.89 -9.94
CA LEU A 219 -24.51 1.23 -11.33
C LEU A 219 -24.82 2.70 -11.67
N MET A 220 -25.37 3.46 -10.73
CA MET A 220 -25.68 4.87 -10.95
C MET A 220 -24.39 5.72 -11.08
N PRO A 221 -24.22 6.49 -12.19
CA PRO A 221 -23.11 7.43 -12.30
C PRO A 221 -23.16 8.51 -11.21
N ASN A 222 -22.00 8.86 -10.64
CA ASN A 222 -21.86 9.85 -9.60
C ASN A 222 -20.63 10.76 -9.85
N ALA A 223 -20.84 12.08 -9.79
CA ALA A 223 -19.77 13.07 -9.94
C ALA A 223 -18.65 12.91 -8.91
N LYS A 224 -18.98 12.51 -7.66
CA LYS A 224 -17.97 12.26 -6.62
C LYS A 224 -17.05 11.07 -6.92
N ARG A 225 -17.55 10.09 -7.70
CA ARG A 225 -16.76 8.94 -8.15
C ARG A 225 -15.99 9.23 -9.43
N GLY A 226 -16.19 10.41 -10.04
CA GLY A 226 -15.59 10.76 -11.33
C GLY A 226 -16.18 10.01 -12.52
N THR A 227 -17.37 9.41 -12.38
CA THR A 227 -18.05 8.72 -13.50
C THR A 227 -19.00 9.64 -14.27
N VAL A 228 -19.10 10.90 -13.84
CA VAL A 228 -19.78 11.97 -14.58
C VAL A 228 -18.71 12.94 -15.04
N THR A 229 -18.34 12.89 -16.31
CA THR A 229 -17.24 13.67 -16.88
C THR A 229 -17.56 14.14 -18.29
N HIS A 230 -16.94 15.24 -18.70
CA HIS A 230 -16.93 15.66 -20.10
C HIS A 230 -15.90 14.88 -20.92
N ASP A 231 -14.77 14.53 -20.30
CA ASP A 231 -13.72 13.70 -20.91
C ASP A 231 -14.05 12.21 -20.68
N ILE A 232 -14.75 11.63 -21.65
CA ILE A 232 -15.19 10.23 -21.59
C ILE A 232 -14.05 9.29 -21.97
N TYR A 233 -13.26 9.64 -22.97
CA TYR A 233 -12.18 8.78 -23.47
C TYR A 233 -11.17 8.45 -22.37
N ASN A 234 -10.64 9.46 -21.68
CA ASN A 234 -9.66 9.24 -20.62
C ASN A 234 -10.29 8.54 -19.40
N ALA A 235 -11.54 8.87 -19.08
CA ALA A 235 -12.27 8.22 -17.98
C ALA A 235 -12.43 6.72 -18.24
N LEU A 236 -12.77 6.30 -19.45
CA LEU A 236 -12.93 4.89 -19.82
C LEU A 236 -11.61 4.13 -19.82
N VAL A 237 -10.55 4.72 -20.36
CA VAL A 237 -9.21 4.11 -20.38
C VAL A 237 -8.67 3.88 -18.97
N GLN A 238 -8.90 4.84 -18.06
CA GLN A 238 -8.51 4.72 -16.65
C GLN A 238 -9.39 3.75 -15.88
N ALA A 239 -10.69 3.71 -16.19
CA ALA A 239 -11.65 2.83 -15.54
C ALA A 239 -11.45 1.35 -15.85
N SER A 240 -10.95 1.06 -17.06
CA SER A 240 -10.72 -0.30 -17.51
C SER A 240 -9.64 -0.97 -16.65
N GLY A 241 -10.05 -2.04 -15.96
CA GLY A 241 -9.18 -2.81 -15.07
C GLY A 241 -8.86 -2.11 -13.75
N GLU A 242 -9.55 -1.02 -13.41
CA GLU A 242 -9.42 -0.39 -12.08
C GLU A 242 -10.12 -1.25 -11.03
N MET A 243 -9.33 -1.68 -10.05
CA MET A 243 -9.77 -2.44 -8.89
C MET A 243 -9.55 -1.63 -7.62
N THR A 244 -10.60 -1.52 -6.82
CA THR A 244 -10.55 -0.91 -5.49
C THR A 244 -10.37 -1.99 -4.44
N PHE A 245 -9.41 -1.84 -3.54
CA PHE A 245 -9.24 -2.76 -2.43
C PHE A 245 -9.16 -2.01 -1.10
N LYS A 246 -9.82 -2.61 -0.10
CA LYS A 246 -9.94 -2.06 1.25
C LYS A 246 -9.55 -3.13 2.26
N GLN A 247 -8.76 -2.74 3.24
CA GLN A 247 -8.35 -3.60 4.34
C GLN A 247 -9.54 -3.90 5.26
N GLU A 248 -9.71 -5.17 5.59
CA GLU A 248 -10.70 -5.67 6.55
C GLU A 248 -9.98 -6.21 7.78
N GLY A 249 -10.07 -5.47 8.89
CA GLY A 249 -9.35 -5.81 10.11
C GLY A 249 -7.83 -5.78 9.91
N THR A 250 -7.19 -6.96 9.91
CA THR A 250 -5.73 -7.11 9.69
C THR A 250 -5.37 -7.77 8.37
N MET A 251 -6.37 -8.14 7.56
CA MET A 251 -6.16 -8.84 6.29
C MET A 251 -6.62 -7.97 5.13
N LEU A 252 -5.94 -8.11 4.01
CA LEU A 252 -6.34 -7.56 2.73
C LEU A 252 -6.49 -8.75 1.78
N SER A 253 -7.72 -9.09 1.44
CA SER A 253 -8.02 -10.12 0.45
C SER A 253 -8.43 -9.45 -0.85
N LEU A 254 -7.81 -9.87 -1.95
CA LEU A 254 -8.18 -9.38 -3.28
C LEU A 254 -8.03 -10.49 -4.33
N PRO A 255 -8.95 -10.59 -5.28
CA PRO A 255 -8.77 -11.48 -6.42
C PRO A 255 -7.72 -10.90 -7.39
N VAL A 256 -6.76 -11.73 -7.81
CA VAL A 256 -5.63 -11.33 -8.68
C VAL A 256 -5.73 -11.90 -10.09
N GLY A 257 -6.56 -12.92 -10.30
CA GLY A 257 -6.80 -13.50 -11.62
C GLY A 257 -7.79 -14.64 -11.60
N ARG A 258 -8.12 -15.14 -12.80
CA ARG A 258 -8.89 -16.37 -13.00
C ARG A 258 -7.94 -17.55 -13.20
N ALA A 259 -8.42 -18.77 -12.97
CA ALA A 259 -7.63 -19.98 -13.20
C ALA A 259 -7.23 -20.15 -14.68
N SER A 260 -7.99 -19.55 -15.61
CA SER A 260 -7.72 -19.50 -17.05
C SER A 260 -6.56 -18.60 -17.47
N PHE A 261 -6.08 -17.71 -16.60
CA PHE A 261 -4.97 -16.81 -16.93
C PHE A 261 -3.65 -17.57 -16.97
N THR A 262 -2.70 -17.05 -17.73
CA THR A 262 -1.33 -17.57 -17.75
C THR A 262 -0.59 -17.19 -16.46
N ASP A 263 0.48 -17.92 -16.14
CA ASP A 263 1.28 -17.65 -14.92
C ASP A 263 1.88 -16.25 -14.95
N LEU A 264 2.34 -15.80 -16.12
CA LEU A 264 2.91 -14.46 -16.30
C LEU A 264 1.89 -13.35 -16.06
N GLU A 265 0.65 -13.52 -16.53
CA GLU A 265 -0.43 -12.54 -16.30
C GLU A 265 -0.76 -12.42 -14.81
N ILE A 266 -0.84 -13.55 -14.10
CA ILE A 266 -1.12 -13.54 -12.66
C ILE A 266 0.03 -12.91 -11.88
N VAL A 267 1.29 -13.26 -12.20
CA VAL A 267 2.47 -12.66 -11.57
C VAL A 267 2.52 -11.16 -11.81
N SER A 268 2.26 -10.70 -13.04
CA SER A 268 2.21 -9.27 -13.37
C SER A 268 1.15 -8.52 -12.57
N ASN A 269 -0.03 -9.11 -12.40
CA ASN A 269 -1.10 -8.56 -11.56
C ASN A 269 -0.67 -8.50 -10.08
N ILE A 270 -0.06 -9.56 -9.54
CA ILE A 270 0.43 -9.60 -8.14
C ILE A 270 1.48 -8.52 -7.88
N VAL A 271 2.45 -8.35 -8.79
CA VAL A 271 3.49 -7.31 -8.68
C VAL A 271 2.84 -5.92 -8.67
N THR A 272 1.94 -5.65 -9.60
CA THR A 272 1.28 -4.35 -9.73
C THR A 272 0.46 -3.98 -8.48
N VAL A 273 -0.29 -4.94 -7.93
CA VAL A 273 -1.03 -4.78 -6.68
C VAL A 273 -0.08 -4.51 -5.52
N THR A 274 0.97 -5.31 -5.39
CA THR A 274 1.89 -5.22 -4.26
C THR A 274 2.62 -3.87 -4.26
N ASP A 275 3.01 -3.39 -5.42
CA ASP A 275 3.63 -2.07 -5.57
C ASP A 275 2.65 -0.94 -5.25
N ALA A 276 1.37 -1.06 -5.65
CA ALA A 276 0.35 -0.10 -5.26
C ALA A 276 0.14 -0.06 -3.73
N ILE A 277 0.13 -1.22 -3.07
CA ILE A 277 0.02 -1.32 -1.61
C ILE A 277 1.26 -0.71 -0.94
N ARG A 278 2.47 -1.02 -1.41
CA ARG A 278 3.73 -0.45 -0.89
C ARG A 278 3.77 1.07 -1.03
N LYS A 279 3.32 1.60 -2.18
CA LYS A 279 3.18 3.05 -2.42
C LYS A 279 2.20 3.66 -1.42
N PHE A 280 1.00 3.11 -1.30
CA PHE A 280 0.02 3.59 -0.33
C PHE A 280 0.55 3.58 1.12
N MET A 281 1.26 2.52 1.53
CA MET A 281 1.86 2.43 2.86
C MET A 281 2.95 3.48 3.08
N THR A 282 3.68 3.85 2.03
CA THR A 282 4.73 4.88 2.08
C THR A 282 4.11 6.28 2.12
N ASP A 283 3.12 6.55 1.27
CA ASP A 283 2.45 7.85 1.19
C ASP A 283 1.60 8.15 2.43
N SER A 284 0.91 7.12 2.95
CA SER A 284 0.14 7.22 4.20
C SER A 284 1.02 7.36 5.45
N SER A 285 2.35 7.29 5.30
CA SER A 285 3.31 7.58 6.37
C SER A 285 3.31 9.06 6.81
N ALA A 286 2.41 9.90 6.30
CA ALA A 286 2.12 11.25 6.81
C ALA A 286 1.86 11.31 8.34
N HIS A 287 1.64 10.18 9.00
CA HIS A 287 1.46 10.09 10.47
C HIS A 287 2.58 9.33 11.21
N ASN A 288 3.76 9.12 10.62
CA ASN A 288 4.94 8.45 11.23
C ASN A 288 4.72 7.03 11.76
N LYS A 289 3.57 6.42 11.48
CA LYS A 289 3.23 5.06 11.90
C LYS A 289 3.41 4.12 10.74
N LYS A 290 4.16 3.04 10.98
CA LYS A 290 4.56 2.12 9.91
C LYS A 290 3.57 0.98 9.80
N ALA A 291 3.19 0.67 8.56
CA ALA A 291 2.50 -0.55 8.19
C ALA A 291 3.46 -1.42 7.38
N TYR A 292 3.36 -2.72 7.58
CA TYR A 292 4.18 -3.71 6.90
C TYR A 292 3.29 -4.79 6.30
N ILE A 293 3.67 -5.24 5.11
CA ILE A 293 3.14 -6.48 4.55
C ILE A 293 3.75 -7.63 5.36
N GLY A 294 2.86 -8.45 5.91
CA GLY A 294 3.17 -9.66 6.66
C GLY A 294 3.02 -10.90 5.79
N LYS A 295 2.57 -11.99 6.41
CA LYS A 295 2.34 -13.26 5.72
C LYS A 295 1.36 -13.07 4.56
N THR A 296 1.78 -13.48 3.37
CA THR A 296 0.97 -13.48 2.16
C THR A 296 0.63 -14.90 1.77
N VAL A 297 -0.63 -15.10 1.36
CA VAL A 297 -1.19 -16.40 1.04
C VAL A 297 -1.96 -16.28 -0.26
N ILE A 298 -1.75 -17.24 -1.16
CA ILE A 298 -2.52 -17.40 -2.38
C ILE A 298 -3.52 -18.55 -2.21
N THR A 299 -4.73 -18.35 -2.68
CA THR A 299 -5.88 -19.26 -2.53
C THR A 299 -6.65 -19.32 -3.84
N SER A 300 -7.29 -20.45 -4.13
CA SER A 300 -8.35 -20.52 -5.13
C SER A 300 -9.72 -20.60 -4.44
N THR A 301 -10.80 -20.61 -5.21
CA THR A 301 -12.17 -20.62 -4.68
C THR A 301 -12.45 -21.82 -3.75
N THR A 302 -11.86 -22.98 -4.02
CA THR A 302 -12.03 -24.21 -3.23
C THR A 302 -10.74 -24.96 -2.94
N GLY A 303 -9.60 -24.44 -3.40
CA GLY A 303 -8.31 -25.05 -3.17
C GLY A 303 -7.69 -24.66 -1.83
N PRO A 304 -6.56 -25.29 -1.49
CA PRO A 304 -5.85 -25.03 -0.25
C PRO A 304 -5.16 -23.65 -0.26
N SER A 305 -4.85 -23.17 0.95
CA SER A 305 -4.09 -21.95 1.18
C SER A 305 -2.59 -22.20 1.14
N ILE A 306 -1.88 -21.56 0.19
CA ILE A 306 -0.43 -21.71 0.00
C ILE A 306 0.26 -20.40 0.37
N VAL A 307 1.35 -20.49 1.13
CA VAL A 307 2.11 -19.30 1.56
C VAL A 307 3.11 -18.95 0.48
N VAL A 308 3.11 -17.69 0.06
CA VAL A 308 4.00 -17.17 -0.99
C VAL A 308 4.73 -15.93 -0.50
N GLU A 309 5.88 -15.65 -1.10
CA GLU A 309 6.65 -14.42 -0.89
C GLU A 309 6.39 -13.43 -2.04
N VAL A 310 6.22 -12.14 -1.70
CA VAL A 310 5.80 -11.08 -2.63
C VAL A 310 6.56 -9.77 -2.40
#